data_AF-A0A7G7WCJ9-F1
#
_entry.id   AF-A0A7G7WCJ9-F1
#
_cell.length_a   1.000
_cell.length_b   1.000
_cell.length_c   1.000
_cell.angle_alpha   90.00
_cell.angle_beta   90.00
_cell.angle_gamma   90.00
#
_symmetry.space_group_name_H-M   'P 1'
#
loop_
_entity.id
_entity.type
_entity.pdbx_description
1 polymer ?
#
loop_
_entity_poly.entity_id
_entity_poly.type
_entity_poly.pdbx_seq_one_letter_code
_entity_poly.pdbx_strand_id
1 'polypeptide(L)'
;MIFEGLKQKSSAKQAIYRNTLATFDTLRTVSQELVVELSRRITPVDSTVIIEYRPVNEMEFHIRFSGDLLVFVMHSNIVTFPDDYGPMDTKYVEEDFRRRFFGHIMAYNFMADSIKYQRLNDPGYLVGRLLINIDNHYFLEGVQQLELPDNDMSDNAVTPDGLKLFVESAMVAAVNNDLIAPPLNDIQKISVKQKLENQQVSRGSKVGFSFSNEQRHPSIDGLIY
;
A
#
# COMPACT_ATOMS: atom_id res chain seq x y z
N MET A 1 -25.10 -29.88 -1.61
CA MET A 1 -23.75 -29.65 -1.03
C MET A 1 -22.96 -28.60 -1.81
N ILE A 2 -22.76 -28.76 -3.13
CA ILE A 2 -22.05 -27.77 -3.97
C ILE A 2 -22.77 -26.41 -4.03
N PHE A 3 -24.11 -26.41 -4.12
CA PHE A 3 -24.91 -25.18 -4.15
C PHE A 3 -24.72 -24.30 -2.90
N GLU A 4 -24.74 -24.89 -1.69
CA GLU A 4 -24.53 -24.14 -0.44
C GLU A 4 -23.09 -23.62 -0.31
N GLY A 5 -22.09 -24.44 -0.66
CA GLY A 5 -20.68 -24.00 -0.67
C GLY A 5 -20.40 -22.87 -1.68
N LEU A 6 -21.00 -22.93 -2.88
CA LEU A 6 -20.92 -21.87 -3.88
C LEU A 6 -21.67 -20.62 -3.44
N LYS A 7 -22.85 -20.76 -2.85
CA LYS A 7 -23.67 -19.63 -2.38
C LYS A 7 -22.97 -18.87 -1.25
N GLN A 8 -22.45 -19.58 -0.25
CA GLN A 8 -21.73 -18.96 0.86
C GLN A 8 -20.45 -18.24 0.39
N LYS A 9 -19.63 -18.91 -0.44
CA LYS A 9 -18.37 -18.33 -0.93
C LYS A 9 -18.59 -17.15 -1.88
N SER A 10 -19.55 -17.25 -2.79
CA SER A 10 -19.88 -16.16 -3.72
C SER A 10 -20.51 -14.97 -3.01
N SER A 11 -21.44 -15.21 -2.08
CA SER A 11 -22.06 -14.15 -1.29
C SER A 11 -21.04 -13.43 -0.39
N ALA A 12 -20.12 -14.18 0.23
CA ALA A 12 -19.05 -13.60 1.04
C ALA A 12 -18.13 -12.70 0.19
N LYS A 13 -17.66 -13.19 -0.97
CA LYS A 13 -16.81 -12.39 -1.87
C LYS A 13 -17.49 -11.09 -2.32
N GLN A 14 -18.77 -11.15 -2.65
CA GLN A 14 -19.54 -9.96 -3.03
C GLN A 14 -19.72 -8.98 -1.86
N ALA A 15 -19.95 -9.47 -0.64
CA ALA A 15 -20.02 -8.64 0.55
C ALA A 15 -18.67 -7.94 0.83
N ILE A 16 -17.58 -8.70 0.80
CA ILE A 16 -16.22 -8.17 1.01
C ILE A 16 -15.87 -7.12 -0.06
N TYR A 17 -16.21 -7.37 -1.32
CA TYR A 17 -16.00 -6.38 -2.39
C TYR A 17 -16.73 -5.06 -2.11
N ARG A 18 -18.00 -5.12 -1.68
CA ARG A 18 -18.77 -3.91 -1.31
C ARG A 18 -18.15 -3.18 -0.11
N ASN A 19 -17.74 -3.92 0.92
CA ASN A 19 -17.05 -3.34 2.08
C ASN A 19 -15.75 -2.63 1.66
N THR A 20 -14.98 -3.27 0.78
CA THR A 20 -13.71 -2.73 0.27
C THR A 20 -13.94 -1.47 -0.56
N LEU A 21 -14.97 -1.46 -1.41
CA LEU A 21 -15.34 -0.28 -2.20
C LEU A 21 -15.75 0.89 -1.30
N ALA A 22 -16.64 0.64 -0.32
CA ALA A 22 -17.06 1.66 0.64
C ALA A 22 -15.88 2.19 1.49
N THR A 23 -14.97 1.31 1.88
CA THR A 23 -13.71 1.67 2.55
C THR A 23 -12.86 2.57 1.66
N PHE A 24 -12.73 2.23 0.37
CA PHE A 24 -11.93 3.02 -0.57
C PHE A 24 -12.53 4.40 -0.85
N ASP A 25 -13.86 4.53 -0.91
CA ASP A 25 -14.54 5.82 -1.05
C ASP A 25 -14.38 6.68 0.21
N THR A 26 -14.41 6.07 1.39
CA THR A 26 -14.10 6.76 2.65
C THR A 26 -12.64 7.22 2.64
N LEU A 27 -11.72 6.35 2.22
CA LEU A 27 -10.28 6.64 2.10
C LEU A 27 -10.02 7.84 1.17
N ARG A 28 -10.73 7.94 0.05
CA ARG A 28 -10.68 9.11 -0.85
C ARG A 28 -11.09 10.39 -0.15
N THR A 29 -12.22 10.34 0.57
CA THR A 29 -12.79 11.50 1.27
C THR A 29 -11.81 12.03 2.31
N VAL A 30 -11.30 11.16 3.19
CA VAL A 30 -10.34 11.57 4.21
C VAL A 30 -9.00 12.02 3.61
N SER A 31 -8.59 11.45 2.46
CA SER A 31 -7.39 11.90 1.74
C SER A 31 -7.54 13.32 1.19
N GLN A 32 -8.72 13.66 0.63
CA GLN A 32 -9.00 15.02 0.15
C GLN A 32 -8.99 16.03 1.28
N GLU A 33 -9.65 15.70 2.40
CA GLU A 33 -9.68 16.54 3.60
C GLU A 33 -8.28 16.77 4.16
N LEU A 34 -7.48 15.71 4.26
CA LEU A 34 -6.08 15.78 4.72
C LEU A 34 -5.23 16.65 3.79
N VAL A 35 -5.35 16.49 2.47
CA VAL A 35 -4.61 17.34 1.52
C VAL A 35 -4.98 18.82 1.72
N VAL A 36 -6.26 19.15 1.84
CA VAL A 36 -6.70 20.53 2.08
C VAL A 36 -6.15 21.07 3.41
N GLU A 37 -6.18 20.26 4.47
CA GLU A 37 -5.63 20.62 5.77
C GLU A 37 -4.13 20.93 5.68
N LEU A 38 -3.34 20.03 5.09
CA LEU A 38 -1.90 20.18 4.98
C LEU A 38 -1.51 21.34 4.05
N SER A 39 -2.21 21.51 2.92
CA SER A 39 -1.99 22.65 2.01
C SER A 39 -2.20 23.99 2.72
N ARG A 40 -3.24 24.13 3.55
CA ARG A 40 -3.50 25.35 4.32
C ARG A 40 -2.39 25.64 5.34
N ARG A 41 -1.80 24.60 5.92
CA ARG A 41 -0.72 24.72 6.91
C ARG A 41 0.62 25.06 6.27
N ILE A 42 0.93 24.48 5.10
CA ILE A 42 2.24 24.66 4.45
C ILE A 42 2.32 25.92 3.59
N THR A 43 1.22 26.36 2.96
CA THR A 43 1.23 27.52 2.05
C THR A 43 1.78 28.81 2.70
N PRO A 44 1.47 29.14 3.97
CA PRO A 44 2.05 30.30 4.65
C PRO A 44 3.54 30.16 4.98
N VAL A 45 4.05 28.92 5.06
CA VAL A 45 5.46 28.61 5.34
C VAL A 45 6.28 28.64 4.06
N ASP A 46 5.79 27.96 3.02
CA ASP A 46 6.39 27.92 1.69
C ASP A 46 5.30 27.63 0.64
N SER A 47 4.94 28.65 -0.15
CA SER A 47 3.94 28.54 -1.20
C SER A 47 4.38 27.69 -2.40
N THR A 48 5.65 27.29 -2.48
CA THR A 48 6.17 26.42 -3.54
C THR A 48 5.94 24.94 -3.25
N VAL A 49 5.70 24.58 -1.99
CA VAL A 49 5.38 23.21 -1.59
C VAL A 49 3.92 22.92 -1.88
N ILE A 50 3.68 22.22 -2.99
CA ILE A 50 2.33 21.85 -3.45
C ILE A 50 2.02 20.43 -2.99
N ILE A 51 0.88 20.29 -2.30
CA ILE A 51 0.25 19.00 -1.98
C ILE A 51 -1.03 18.92 -2.82
N GLU A 52 -1.20 17.85 -3.60
CA GLU A 52 -2.30 17.71 -4.55
C GLU A 52 -2.93 16.32 -4.44
N TYR A 53 -4.26 16.29 -4.34
CA TYR A 53 -5.07 15.09 -4.53
C TYR A 53 -5.52 14.99 -5.98
N ARG A 54 -5.37 13.83 -6.60
CA ARG A 54 -5.81 13.59 -7.98
C ARG A 54 -6.62 12.29 -8.08
N PRO A 55 -7.93 12.35 -8.41
CA PRO A 55 -8.67 11.15 -8.76
C PRO A 55 -8.21 10.63 -10.14
N VAL A 56 -8.05 9.32 -10.29
CA VAL A 56 -7.65 8.71 -11.57
C VAL A 56 -8.83 7.95 -12.17
N ASN A 57 -9.39 7.01 -11.41
CA ASN A 57 -10.55 6.22 -11.80
C ASN A 57 -11.26 5.68 -10.54
N GLU A 58 -12.27 4.82 -10.71
CA GLU A 58 -13.06 4.23 -9.61
C GLU A 58 -12.27 3.32 -8.66
N MET A 59 -11.06 2.88 -9.03
CA MET A 59 -10.19 2.03 -8.23
C MET A 59 -8.82 2.66 -7.95
N GLU A 60 -8.60 3.92 -8.31
CA GLU A 60 -7.29 4.56 -8.16
C GLU A 60 -7.39 6.07 -7.90
N PHE A 61 -6.58 6.55 -6.97
CA PHE A 61 -6.32 7.98 -6.75
C PHE A 61 -4.88 8.21 -6.30
N HIS A 62 -4.40 9.43 -6.51
CA HIS A 62 -3.03 9.83 -6.18
C HIS A 62 -3.00 10.98 -5.16
N ILE A 63 -1.91 11.02 -4.39
CA ILE A 63 -1.51 12.18 -3.59
C ILE A 63 -0.07 12.53 -3.96
N ARG A 64 0.15 13.74 -4.47
CA ARG A 64 1.48 14.25 -4.84
C ARG A 64 1.93 15.31 -3.84
N PHE A 65 3.17 15.21 -3.35
CA PHE A 65 3.77 16.16 -2.41
C PHE A 65 5.28 16.00 -2.41
N SER A 66 6.04 17.08 -2.19
CA SER A 66 7.49 17.06 -1.95
C SER A 66 8.35 16.24 -2.96
N GLY A 67 7.89 16.07 -4.20
CA GLY A 67 8.56 15.24 -5.22
C GLY A 67 8.17 13.76 -5.20
N ASP A 68 7.41 13.32 -4.20
CA ASP A 68 6.80 12.00 -4.08
C ASP A 68 5.40 11.95 -4.69
N LEU A 69 5.00 10.74 -5.04
CA LEU A 69 3.67 10.39 -5.53
C LEU A 69 3.21 9.12 -4.84
N LEU A 70 2.25 9.27 -3.93
CA LEU A 70 1.49 8.14 -3.41
C LEU A 70 0.39 7.77 -4.39
N VAL A 71 0.31 6.48 -4.71
CA VAL A 71 -0.70 5.87 -5.57
C VAL A 71 -1.48 4.85 -4.75
N PHE A 72 -2.75 5.13 -4.51
CA PHE A 72 -3.65 4.22 -3.82
C PHE A 72 -4.49 3.46 -4.84
N VAL A 73 -4.46 2.12 -4.76
CA VAL A 73 -5.13 1.21 -5.69
C VAL A 73 -5.99 0.22 -4.93
N MET A 74 -7.28 0.18 -5.23
CA MET A 74 -8.17 -0.91 -4.84
C MET A 74 -8.11 -2.01 -5.89
N HIS A 75 -8.00 -3.27 -5.46
CA HIS A 75 -8.12 -4.41 -6.36
C HIS A 75 -9.50 -5.08 -6.24
N SER A 76 -10.03 -5.53 -7.38
CA SER A 76 -11.33 -6.22 -7.44
C SER A 76 -11.31 -7.66 -6.92
N ASN A 77 -10.12 -8.27 -6.83
CA ASN A 77 -9.97 -9.67 -6.48
C ASN A 77 -10.02 -9.88 -4.97
N ILE A 78 -10.89 -10.80 -4.53
CA ILE A 78 -10.92 -11.28 -3.15
C ILE A 78 -9.90 -12.40 -2.98
N VAL A 79 -8.97 -12.21 -2.04
CA VAL A 79 -7.85 -13.10 -1.77
C VAL A 79 -8.01 -13.82 -0.43
N THR A 80 -7.23 -14.87 -0.22
CA THR A 80 -7.00 -15.55 1.07
C THR A 80 -5.52 -15.83 1.15
N PHE A 81 -5.02 -16.08 2.35
CA PHE A 81 -3.62 -16.40 2.60
C PHE A 81 -3.48 -17.82 3.19
N PRO A 82 -2.25 -18.37 3.20
CA PRO A 82 -1.93 -19.61 3.93
C PRO A 82 -2.26 -19.50 5.43
N ASP A 83 -2.43 -20.63 6.11
CA ASP A 83 -2.87 -20.64 7.53
C ASP A 83 -1.80 -20.09 8.50
N ASP A 84 -0.53 -20.06 8.10
CA ASP A 84 0.58 -19.47 8.88
C ASP A 84 0.69 -17.94 8.72
N TYR A 85 -0.20 -17.33 7.95
CA TYR A 85 -0.24 -15.89 7.76
C TYR A 85 -0.85 -15.18 8.97
N GLY A 86 -0.23 -14.08 9.42
CA GLY A 86 -0.51 -13.39 10.69
C GLY A 86 -1.98 -13.33 11.16
N PRO A 87 -2.94 -12.81 10.36
CA PRO A 87 -4.34 -12.70 10.78
C PRO A 87 -5.12 -14.02 10.76
N MET A 88 -4.57 -15.12 10.25
CA MET A 88 -5.30 -16.38 10.05
C MET A 88 -5.43 -17.22 11.32
N ASP A 89 -4.39 -17.25 12.15
CA ASP A 89 -4.34 -18.04 13.39
C ASP A 89 -4.94 -17.25 14.57
N THR A 90 -6.19 -16.81 14.41
CA THR A 90 -6.92 -16.07 15.45
C THR A 90 -8.27 -16.72 15.71
N LYS A 91 -8.72 -16.72 16.98
CA LYS A 91 -10.07 -17.20 17.35
C LYS A 91 -11.16 -16.51 16.54
N TYR A 92 -10.96 -15.21 16.26
CA TYR A 92 -11.85 -14.42 15.43
C TYR A 92 -12.05 -15.02 14.04
N VAL A 93 -11.00 -15.48 13.37
CA VAL A 93 -11.10 -16.16 12.06
C VAL A 93 -11.62 -17.59 12.19
N GLU A 94 -11.25 -18.32 13.24
CA GLU A 94 -11.72 -19.70 13.49
C GLU A 94 -13.25 -19.76 13.67
N GLU A 95 -13.83 -18.77 14.35
CA GLU A 95 -15.27 -18.68 14.61
C GLU A 95 -16.13 -18.50 13.33
N ASP A 96 -15.57 -17.85 12.29
CA ASP A 96 -16.23 -17.71 11.00
C ASP A 96 -15.23 -17.75 9.85
N PHE A 97 -15.19 -18.90 9.16
CA PHE A 97 -14.32 -19.15 8.01
C PHE A 97 -14.43 -18.07 6.91
N ARG A 98 -15.51 -17.29 6.83
CA ARG A 98 -15.64 -16.21 5.84
C ARG A 98 -14.69 -15.04 6.12
N ARG A 99 -14.23 -14.88 7.37
CA ARG A 99 -13.31 -13.81 7.82
C ARG A 99 -11.89 -13.97 7.29
N ARG A 100 -11.55 -15.14 6.73
CA ARG A 100 -10.24 -15.39 6.09
C ARG A 100 -10.10 -14.81 4.68
N PHE A 101 -11.17 -14.23 4.13
CA PHE A 101 -11.17 -13.68 2.78
C PHE A 101 -11.11 -12.15 2.83
N PHE A 102 -10.31 -11.57 1.94
CA PHE A 102 -9.98 -10.15 1.99
C PHE A 102 -10.13 -9.48 0.63
N GLY A 103 -10.77 -8.31 0.61
CA GLY A 103 -10.47 -7.30 -0.40
C GLY A 103 -9.24 -6.52 0.03
N HIS A 104 -8.58 -5.83 -0.90
CA HIS A 104 -7.33 -5.17 -0.58
C HIS A 104 -7.15 -3.84 -1.30
N ILE A 105 -6.60 -2.88 -0.55
CA ILE A 105 -6.21 -1.56 -1.00
C ILE A 105 -4.71 -1.43 -0.76
N MET A 106 -3.97 -1.10 -1.81
CA MET A 106 -2.52 -0.95 -1.78
C MET A 106 -2.14 0.52 -1.90
N ALA A 107 -1.16 0.95 -1.11
CA ALA A 107 -0.55 2.26 -1.21
C ALA A 107 0.89 2.07 -1.71
N TYR A 108 1.23 2.70 -2.83
CA TYR A 108 2.58 2.68 -3.40
C TYR A 108 3.20 4.08 -3.38
N ASN A 109 4.50 4.18 -3.13
CA ASN A 109 5.27 5.40 -3.32
C ASN A 109 6.11 5.31 -4.61
N PHE A 110 5.95 6.31 -5.47
CA PHE A 110 6.75 6.56 -6.66
C PHE A 110 7.41 7.93 -6.56
N MET A 111 8.48 8.17 -7.33
CA MET A 111 8.89 9.55 -7.58
C MET A 111 7.89 10.19 -8.54
N ALA A 112 7.42 11.41 -8.25
CA ALA A 112 6.46 12.12 -9.09
C ALA A 112 7.00 12.32 -10.53
N ASP A 113 8.30 12.56 -10.66
CA ASP A 113 8.99 12.72 -11.94
C ASP A 113 9.03 11.43 -12.77
N SER A 114 8.96 10.25 -12.14
CA SER A 114 8.88 8.97 -12.86
C SER A 114 7.63 8.89 -13.73
N ILE A 115 6.48 9.31 -13.18
CA ILE A 115 5.23 9.34 -13.92
C ILE A 115 5.22 10.51 -14.91
N LYS A 116 5.66 11.70 -14.50
CA LYS A 116 5.68 12.90 -15.35
C LYS A 116 6.51 12.71 -16.62
N TYR A 117 7.69 12.09 -16.51
CA TYR A 117 8.61 11.89 -17.63
C TYR A 117 8.57 10.47 -18.19
N GLN A 118 7.58 9.65 -17.82
CA GLN A 118 7.41 8.28 -18.30
C GLN A 118 8.68 7.44 -18.15
N ARG A 119 9.36 7.55 -17.00
CA ARG A 119 10.50 6.72 -16.65
C ARG A 119 10.01 5.34 -16.24
N LEU A 120 9.63 4.54 -17.24
CA LEU A 120 8.94 3.24 -17.07
C LEU A 120 9.72 2.20 -16.26
N ASN A 121 11.03 2.42 -16.09
CA ASN A 121 11.92 1.52 -15.36
C ASN A 121 12.11 1.91 -13.89
N ASP A 122 11.57 3.04 -13.45
CA ASP A 122 11.68 3.45 -12.05
C ASP A 122 10.74 2.62 -11.18
N PRO A 123 11.22 2.08 -10.05
CA PRO A 123 10.40 1.25 -9.19
C PRO A 123 9.36 2.08 -8.42
N GLY A 124 8.19 1.47 -8.20
CA GLY A 124 7.25 1.86 -7.16
C GLY A 124 7.39 0.94 -5.97
N TYR A 125 7.34 1.51 -4.77
CA TYR A 125 7.50 0.76 -3.52
C TYR A 125 6.17 0.66 -2.81
N LEU A 126 5.70 -0.55 -2.50
CA LEU A 126 4.54 -0.72 -1.64
C LEU A 126 4.87 -0.11 -0.28
N VAL A 127 4.08 0.84 0.19
CA VAL A 127 4.25 1.45 1.52
C VAL A 127 3.35 0.82 2.56
N GLY A 128 2.15 0.40 2.14
CA GLY A 128 1.23 -0.32 2.98
C GLY A 128 0.12 -1.01 2.20
N ARG A 129 -0.50 -2.00 2.84
CA ARG A 129 -1.61 -2.79 2.31
C ARG A 129 -2.68 -2.93 3.39
N LEU A 130 -3.87 -2.41 3.11
CA LEU A 130 -5.07 -2.64 3.90
C LEU A 130 -5.80 -3.86 3.36
N LEU A 131 -6.07 -4.83 4.24
CA LEU A 131 -6.88 -6.01 3.95
C LEU A 131 -8.22 -5.88 4.67
N ILE A 132 -9.34 -5.93 3.95
CA ILE A 132 -10.68 -5.72 4.50
C ILE A 132 -11.47 -7.02 4.40
N ASN A 133 -12.06 -7.46 5.51
CA ASN A 133 -12.79 -8.71 5.59
C ASN A 133 -14.33 -8.54 5.49
N ILE A 134 -15.06 -9.63 5.72
CA ILE A 134 -16.52 -9.68 5.60
C ILE A 134 -17.25 -8.84 6.67
N ASP A 135 -16.64 -8.64 7.84
CA ASP A 135 -17.20 -7.85 8.94
C ASP A 135 -16.84 -6.36 8.84
N ASN A 136 -16.14 -5.97 7.76
CA ASN A 136 -15.59 -4.61 7.58
C ASN A 136 -14.55 -4.25 8.65
N HIS A 137 -13.80 -5.26 9.09
CA HIS A 137 -12.58 -5.11 9.88
C HIS A 137 -11.38 -5.14 8.96
N TYR A 138 -10.28 -4.52 9.39
CA TYR A 138 -9.05 -4.47 8.61
C TYR A 138 -7.86 -5.13 9.31
N PHE A 139 -6.95 -5.64 8.48
CA PHE A 139 -5.58 -5.96 8.86
C PHE A 139 -4.65 -5.10 8.02
N LEU A 140 -3.67 -4.46 8.65
CA LEU A 140 -2.77 -3.53 7.98
C LEU A 140 -1.36 -4.14 7.95
N GLU A 141 -0.76 -4.13 6.77
CA GLU A 141 0.65 -4.42 6.59
C GLU A 141 1.40 -3.22 6.06
N GLY A 142 2.66 -3.11 6.47
CA GLY A 142 3.47 -1.97 6.15
C GLY A 142 3.17 -0.80 7.08
N VAL A 143 3.54 0.39 6.59
CA VAL A 143 3.77 1.65 7.30
C VAL A 143 3.83 1.62 8.83
N GLN A 144 5.07 1.55 9.34
CA GLN A 144 5.47 1.40 10.75
C GLN A 144 5.73 2.73 11.50
N GLN A 145 5.34 3.88 10.94
CA GLN A 145 5.86 5.19 11.39
C GLN A 145 4.90 6.00 12.29
N LEU A 146 3.65 5.58 12.48
CA LEU A 146 2.72 6.15 13.45
C LEU A 146 2.20 5.05 14.39
N GLU A 147 1.78 5.42 15.61
CA GLU A 147 1.17 4.54 16.63
C GLU A 147 -0.18 3.98 16.16
N LEU A 148 -0.15 3.13 15.15
CA LEU A 148 -1.31 2.36 14.72
C LEU A 148 -1.71 1.41 15.86
N PRO A 149 -3.02 1.16 16.06
CA PRO A 149 -3.50 0.19 17.04
C PRO A 149 -2.82 -1.17 16.84
N ASP A 150 -2.78 -1.98 17.90
CA ASP A 150 -2.32 -3.37 17.80
C ASP A 150 -2.96 -4.04 16.59
N ASN A 151 -2.18 -4.81 15.83
CA ASN A 151 -2.60 -5.38 14.54
C ASN A 151 -3.55 -6.59 14.70
N ASP A 152 -4.39 -6.56 15.74
CA ASP A 152 -5.46 -7.52 15.94
C ASP A 152 -6.66 -7.12 15.08
N MET A 153 -6.89 -7.89 14.02
CA MET A 153 -8.01 -7.69 13.10
C MET A 153 -9.38 -7.74 13.80
N SER A 154 -9.50 -8.43 14.94
CA SER A 154 -10.78 -8.56 15.64
C SER A 154 -11.27 -7.25 16.26
N ASP A 155 -10.36 -6.33 16.59
CA ASP A 155 -10.68 -5.03 17.18
C ASP A 155 -10.59 -3.85 16.18
N ASN A 156 -10.05 -4.09 14.99
CA ASN A 156 -9.76 -3.07 13.98
C ASN A 156 -10.92 -2.86 13.00
N ALA A 157 -12.00 -2.23 13.46
CA ALA A 157 -13.08 -1.78 12.58
C ALA A 157 -12.62 -0.64 11.66
N VAL A 158 -13.05 -0.66 10.39
CA VAL A 158 -12.76 0.45 9.46
C VAL A 158 -13.48 1.72 9.92
N THR A 159 -12.70 2.77 10.18
CA THR A 159 -13.21 4.10 10.58
C THR A 159 -12.54 5.22 9.76
N PRO A 160 -13.19 6.38 9.58
CA PRO A 160 -12.57 7.53 8.93
C PRO A 160 -11.25 7.95 9.56
N ASP A 161 -11.17 7.97 10.90
CA ASP A 161 -9.95 8.34 11.63
C ASP A 161 -8.82 7.34 11.41
N GLY A 162 -9.11 6.02 11.44
CA GLY A 162 -8.13 4.99 11.14
C GLY A 162 -7.61 5.06 9.70
N LEU A 163 -8.49 5.37 8.74
CA LEU A 163 -8.10 5.56 7.34
C LEU A 163 -7.29 6.84 7.14
N LYS A 164 -7.63 7.94 7.84
CA LYS A 164 -6.82 9.17 7.83
C LYS A 164 -5.42 8.89 8.36
N LEU A 165 -5.30 8.18 9.48
CA LEU A 165 -4.02 7.79 10.08
C LEU A 165 -3.20 6.90 9.14
N PHE A 166 -3.84 6.00 8.40
CA PHE A 166 -3.17 5.20 7.37
C PHE A 166 -2.57 6.07 6.25
N VAL A 167 -3.33 7.05 5.74
CA VAL A 167 -2.84 7.98 4.71
C VAL A 167 -1.69 8.84 5.25
N GLU A 168 -1.81 9.37 6.46
CA GLU A 168 -0.74 10.13 7.11
C GLU A 168 0.52 9.29 7.28
N SER A 169 0.38 8.04 7.75
CA SER A 169 1.51 7.11 7.88
C SER A 169 2.19 6.86 6.54
N ALA A 170 1.42 6.65 5.47
CA ALA A 170 1.92 6.49 4.10
C ALA A 170 2.68 7.73 3.61
N MET A 171 2.19 8.94 3.93
CA MET A 171 2.88 10.18 3.60
C MET A 171 4.19 10.32 4.36
N VAL A 172 4.20 10.05 5.67
CA VAL A 172 5.42 10.12 6.51
C VAL A 172 6.47 9.13 6.00
N ALA A 173 6.07 7.91 5.62
CA ALA A 173 6.99 6.92 5.06
C ALA A 173 7.49 7.27 3.66
N ALA A 174 6.73 8.03 2.87
CA ALA A 174 7.22 8.53 1.60
C ALA A 174 8.29 9.62 1.79
N VAL A 175 8.02 10.60 2.67
CA VAL A 175 8.94 11.72 2.96
C VAL A 175 10.26 11.22 3.56
N ASN A 176 10.22 10.27 4.49
CA ASN A 176 11.40 9.77 5.18
C ASN A 176 12.26 8.81 4.34
N ASN A 177 11.88 8.56 3.09
CA ASN A 177 12.54 7.57 2.24
C ASN A 177 13.42 8.26 1.19
N ASP A 178 14.68 8.45 1.55
CA ASP A 178 15.69 9.07 0.72
C ASP A 178 16.12 8.18 -0.47
N LEU A 179 16.48 8.84 -1.58
CA LEU A 179 17.10 8.19 -2.72
C LEU A 179 18.57 7.89 -2.42
N ILE A 180 18.99 6.65 -2.65
CA ILE A 180 20.41 6.32 -2.61
C ILE A 180 21.00 6.42 -4.01
N ALA A 181 22.06 7.23 -4.12
CA ALA A 181 22.85 7.30 -5.33
C ALA A 181 23.52 5.93 -5.58
N PRO A 182 23.42 5.37 -6.80
CA PRO A 182 24.11 4.13 -7.12
C PRO A 182 25.64 4.32 -7.01
N PRO A 183 26.41 3.26 -6.68
CA PRO A 183 27.87 3.30 -6.69
C PRO A 183 28.42 3.79 -8.04
N LEU A 184 29.51 4.57 -8.01
CA LEU A 184 30.10 5.16 -9.22
C LEU A 184 30.40 4.11 -10.31
N ASN A 185 30.88 2.93 -9.92
CA ASN A 185 31.20 1.83 -10.84
C ASN A 185 29.98 1.35 -11.65
N ASP A 186 28.77 1.50 -11.11
CA ASP A 186 27.54 1.06 -11.77
C ASP A 186 27.00 2.06 -12.79
N ILE A 187 27.49 3.31 -12.77
CA ILE A 187 27.03 4.42 -13.64
C ILE A 187 28.13 5.00 -14.54
N GLN A 188 29.35 4.48 -14.48
CA GLN A 188 30.49 4.97 -15.28
C GLN A 188 30.29 4.88 -16.80
N LYS A 189 29.40 4.02 -17.27
CA LYS A 189 29.19 3.77 -18.71
C LYS A 189 27.70 3.80 -19.03
N ILE A 190 27.34 4.54 -20.06
CA ILE A 190 26.01 4.50 -20.68
C ILE A 190 26.14 4.05 -22.13
N SER A 191 25.21 3.23 -22.59
CA SER A 191 25.13 2.81 -23.99
C SER A 191 24.45 3.87 -24.86
N VAL A 192 24.71 3.84 -26.17
CA VAL A 192 24.01 4.72 -27.13
C VAL A 192 22.49 4.47 -27.09
N LYS A 193 22.06 3.22 -26.87
CA LYS A 193 20.65 2.88 -26.67
C LYS A 193 20.05 3.65 -25.49
N GLN A 194 20.71 3.62 -24.33
CA GLN A 194 20.27 4.37 -23.14
C GLN A 194 20.24 5.89 -23.38
N LYS A 195 21.19 6.43 -24.16
CA LYS A 195 21.17 7.85 -24.57
C LYS A 195 19.97 8.18 -25.46
N LEU A 196 19.65 7.33 -26.43
CA LEU A 196 18.58 7.56 -27.42
C LEU A 196 17.18 7.36 -26.83
N GLU A 197 17.03 6.50 -25.83
CA GLU A 197 15.74 6.24 -25.18
C GLU A 197 15.26 7.42 -24.31
N ASN A 198 16.03 8.52 -24.17
CA ASN A 198 15.71 9.68 -23.33
C ASN A 198 15.35 9.34 -21.87
N GLN A 199 15.60 8.10 -21.46
CA GLN A 199 15.46 7.66 -20.10
C GLN A 199 16.71 8.14 -19.38
N GLN A 200 16.58 9.26 -18.67
CA GLN A 200 17.57 9.64 -17.67
C GLN A 200 17.93 8.37 -16.89
N VAL A 201 19.21 8.05 -16.87
CA VAL A 201 19.78 6.85 -16.22
C VAL A 201 19.66 7.03 -14.71
N SER A 202 18.43 7.01 -14.21
CA SER A 202 18.10 7.18 -12.81
C SER A 202 17.93 5.78 -12.21
N ARG A 203 19.06 5.13 -11.94
CA ARG A 203 19.09 3.88 -11.17
C ARG A 203 19.13 4.13 -9.66
N GLY A 204 18.49 5.21 -9.20
CA GLY A 204 18.37 5.49 -7.77
C GLY A 204 17.32 4.56 -7.18
N SER A 205 17.75 3.61 -6.35
CA SER A 205 16.85 2.84 -5.50
C SER A 205 16.63 3.60 -4.19
N LYS A 206 15.40 3.64 -3.71
CA LYS A 206 15.11 4.15 -2.36
C LYS A 206 15.45 3.09 -1.30
N VAL A 207 16.06 3.47 -0.18
CA VAL A 207 16.41 2.54 0.91
C VAL A 207 15.48 2.69 2.09
N GLY A 208 14.92 1.55 2.50
CA GLY A 208 13.95 1.44 3.59
C GLY A 208 12.78 0.51 3.25
N PHE A 209 12.57 0.23 1.95
CA PHE A 209 11.52 -0.67 1.47
C PHE A 209 12.08 -2.05 1.17
N SER A 210 12.46 -2.76 2.23
CA SER A 210 12.67 -4.21 2.19
C SER A 210 11.44 -4.88 2.79
N PHE A 211 10.47 -5.30 1.97
CA PHE A 211 9.54 -6.35 2.38
C PHE A 211 10.29 -7.69 2.34
N SER A 212 11.18 -7.90 3.30
CA SER A 212 11.77 -9.20 3.54
C SER A 212 10.72 -10.06 4.25
N ASN A 213 9.93 -10.81 3.48
CA ASN A 213 9.39 -12.07 3.97
C ASN A 213 10.54 -13.10 4.00
N GLU A 214 11.53 -12.86 4.86
CA GLU A 214 12.35 -13.96 5.35
C GLU A 214 11.51 -14.67 6.41
N GLN A 215 10.70 -15.64 5.96
CA GLN A 215 10.37 -16.76 6.83
C GLN A 215 11.71 -17.38 7.24
N ARG A 216 12.22 -16.97 8.40
CA ARG A 216 13.29 -17.69 9.09
C ARG A 216 12.76 -19.07 9.41
N HIS A 217 13.00 -20.02 8.52
CA HIS A 217 12.99 -21.42 8.89
C HIS A 217 14.01 -21.57 10.02
N PRO A 218 13.62 -22.05 11.22
CA PRO A 218 14.62 -22.51 12.16
C PRO A 218 15.30 -23.70 11.51
N SER A 219 16.56 -23.50 11.10
CA SER A 219 17.47 -24.57 10.77
C SER A 219 17.70 -25.38 12.04
N ILE A 220 16.95 -26.46 12.20
CA ILE A 220 17.32 -27.56 13.08
C ILE A 220 17.36 -28.83 12.24
N ASP A 221 18.55 -29.42 12.29
CA ASP A 221 18.99 -30.69 11.75
C ASP A 221 19.17 -30.78 10.24
N GLY A 222 20.44 -30.55 9.86
CA GLY A 222 20.94 -30.72 8.52
C GLY A 222 20.69 -32.12 8.01
N LEU A 223 19.92 -32.21 6.93
CA LEU A 223 20.10 -33.14 5.82
C LEU A 223 19.44 -32.49 4.60
N ILE A 224 20.21 -32.39 3.51
CA ILE A 224 19.76 -31.86 2.22
C ILE A 224 19.15 -33.02 1.42
N TYR A 225 17.90 -32.87 0.98
CA TYR A 225 17.35 -33.55 -0.19
C TYR A 225 16.65 -32.52 -1.09
#